data_AF-A0A7M2RJX3-F1
#
_entry.id   AF-A0A7M2RJX3-F1
#
_cell.length_a   1.000
_cell.length_b   1.000
_cell.length_c   1.000
_cell.angle_alpha   90.00
_cell.angle_beta   90.00
_cell.angle_gamma   90.00
#
_symmetry.space_group_name_H-M   'P 1'
#
loop_
_entity.id
_entity.type
_entity.pdbx_description
1 polymer ?
#
loop_
_entity_poly.entity_id
_entity_poly.type
_entity_poly.pdbx_seq_one_letter_code
_entity_poly.pdbx_strand_id
1 'polypeptide(L)'
;MEAIKMENDRKKEYLKSYQKSVREEQRIKNEIEQLRLDKMCPSVILDDMPHSHNQTDLSAYAAHLDDLLWDLQCKLEDKASIRREINSKISSMGCEAEKSVLWWRYIKGLKWGEIAKEMHYREKSVLKIHGKALINFPLNKVDTK
;
A
#
# COMPACT_ATOMS: atom_id res chain seq x y z
N MET A 1 -10.66 14.33 -25.91
CA MET A 1 -11.09 13.39 -24.85
C MET A 1 -9.91 12.56 -24.34
N GLU A 2 -9.02 12.08 -25.20
CA GLU A 2 -7.86 11.25 -24.82
C GLU A 2 -6.97 11.88 -23.72
N ALA A 3 -6.61 13.15 -23.85
CA ALA A 3 -5.74 13.84 -22.88
C ALA A 3 -6.30 13.89 -21.46
N ILE A 4 -7.62 14.08 -21.30
CA ILE A 4 -8.28 14.10 -19.98
C ILE A 4 -8.25 12.69 -19.37
N LYS A 5 -8.47 11.67 -20.20
CA LYS A 5 -8.42 10.27 -19.76
C LYS A 5 -7.02 9.89 -19.28
N MET A 6 -5.99 10.23 -20.05
CA MET A 6 -4.59 10.00 -19.67
C MET A 6 -4.23 10.71 -18.35
N GLU A 7 -4.63 11.97 -18.19
CA GLU A 7 -4.38 12.72 -16.95
C GLU A 7 -5.09 12.09 -15.76
N ASN A 8 -6.34 11.67 -15.92
CA ASN A 8 -7.09 10.98 -14.89
C ASN A 8 -6.44 9.64 -14.51
N ASP A 9 -5.96 8.87 -15.49
CA ASP A 9 -5.29 7.60 -15.22
C ASP A 9 -3.96 7.81 -14.49
N ARG A 10 -3.21 8.86 -14.83
CA ARG A 10 -2.02 9.30 -14.09
C ARG A 10 -2.34 9.65 -12.63
N LYS A 11 -3.38 10.43 -12.40
CA LYS A 11 -3.84 10.79 -11.03
C LYS A 11 -4.30 9.56 -10.25
N LYS A 12 -5.02 8.63 -10.88
CA LYS A 12 -5.40 7.36 -10.25
C LYS A 12 -4.16 6.54 -9.87
N GLU A 13 -3.15 6.50 -10.72
CA GLU A 13 -1.92 5.77 -10.48
C GLU A 13 -1.14 6.36 -9.29
N TYR A 14 -1.00 7.69 -9.28
CA TYR A 14 -0.44 8.42 -8.14
C TYR A 14 -1.22 8.11 -6.84
N LEU A 15 -2.54 8.20 -6.83
CA LEU A 15 -3.35 7.91 -5.64
C LEU A 15 -3.26 6.42 -5.21
N LYS A 16 -3.11 5.49 -6.15
CA LYS A 16 -2.92 4.06 -5.88
C LYS A 16 -1.54 3.72 -5.31
N SER A 17 -0.55 4.61 -5.46
CA SER A 17 0.81 4.40 -4.94
C SER A 17 0.81 4.08 -3.43
N TYR A 18 -0.07 4.73 -2.66
CA TYR A 18 -0.25 4.43 -1.24
C TYR A 18 -0.70 2.98 -0.99
N GLN A 19 -1.70 2.50 -1.73
CA GLN A 19 -2.18 1.12 -1.60
C GLN A 19 -1.16 0.08 -2.09
N LYS A 20 -0.28 0.46 -3.02
CA LYS A 20 0.88 -0.37 -3.38
C LYS A 20 1.84 -0.45 -2.21
N SER A 21 2.22 0.69 -1.63
CA SER A 21 3.10 0.76 -0.46
C SER A 21 2.58 -0.04 0.74
N VAL A 22 1.27 0.00 1.02
CA VAL A 22 0.63 -0.84 2.06
C VAL A 22 0.77 -2.34 1.78
N ARG A 23 0.65 -2.77 0.52
CA ARG A 23 0.81 -4.18 0.13
C ARG A 23 2.26 -4.64 0.24
N GLU A 24 3.21 -3.79 -0.15
CA GLU A 24 4.64 -4.09 -0.03
C GLU A 24 5.08 -4.20 1.44
N GLU A 25 4.61 -3.29 2.31
CA GLU A 25 4.82 -3.40 3.76
C GLU A 25 4.29 -4.74 4.31
N GLN A 26 3.08 -5.14 3.91
CA GLN A 26 2.51 -6.40 4.37
C GLN A 26 3.31 -7.61 3.85
N ARG A 27 3.85 -7.53 2.62
CA ARG A 27 4.71 -8.59 2.07
C ARG A 27 5.96 -8.77 2.94
N ILE A 28 6.66 -7.70 3.28
CA ILE A 28 7.87 -7.76 4.12
C ILE A 28 7.54 -8.29 5.51
N LYS A 29 6.42 -7.84 6.11
CA LYS A 29 5.94 -8.38 7.40
C LYS A 29 5.71 -9.89 7.35
N ASN A 30 5.04 -10.37 6.30
CA ASN A 30 4.79 -11.79 6.11
C ASN A 30 6.11 -12.56 5.96
N GLU A 31 7.10 -12.00 5.24
CA GLU A 31 8.42 -12.62 5.05
C GLU A 31 9.18 -12.74 6.38
N ILE A 32 9.16 -11.71 7.21
CA ILE A 32 9.71 -11.75 8.58
C ILE A 32 9.01 -12.83 9.42
N GLU A 33 7.68 -12.93 9.34
CA GLU A 33 6.92 -13.96 10.06
C GLU A 33 7.27 -15.37 9.58
N GLN A 34 7.36 -15.59 8.26
CA GLN A 34 7.80 -16.88 7.71
C GLN A 34 9.21 -17.23 8.16
N LEU A 35 10.16 -16.30 8.08
CA LEU A 35 11.54 -16.51 8.51
C LEU A 35 11.62 -16.90 10.00
N ARG A 36 10.77 -16.30 10.85
CA ARG A 36 10.65 -16.68 12.27
C ARG A 36 10.04 -18.06 12.46
N LEU A 37 9.00 -18.40 11.70
CA LEU A 37 8.36 -19.72 11.75
C LEU A 37 9.33 -20.83 11.32
N ASP A 38 10.05 -20.63 10.22
CA ASP A 38 11.05 -21.56 9.71
C ASP A 38 12.17 -21.81 10.73
N LYS A 39 12.53 -20.77 11.49
CA LYS A 39 13.51 -20.89 12.57
C LYS A 39 12.98 -21.66 13.78
N MET A 40 11.71 -21.47 14.15
CA MET A 40 11.08 -22.13 15.31
C MET A 40 10.70 -23.59 15.01
N CYS A 41 10.32 -23.86 13.77
CA CYS A 41 9.84 -25.16 13.30
C CYS A 41 10.61 -25.59 12.05
N PRO A 42 11.93 -25.86 12.14
CA PRO A 42 12.65 -26.47 11.04
C PRO A 42 12.01 -27.85 10.81
N SER A 43 11.30 -27.99 9.69
CA SER A 43 10.49 -29.16 9.34
C SER A 43 11.13 -30.47 9.81
N VAL A 44 10.33 -31.28 10.51
CA VAL A 44 10.64 -32.67 10.91
C VAL A 44 11.23 -33.41 9.72
N ILE A 45 12.55 -33.53 9.68
CA ILE A 45 13.24 -34.52 8.85
C ILE A 45 12.97 -35.85 9.54
N LEU A 46 12.10 -36.65 8.95
CA LEU A 46 11.88 -38.03 9.35
C LEU A 46 13.19 -38.83 9.15
N ASP A 47 13.46 -39.63 10.16
CA ASP A 47 14.70 -40.27 10.59
C ASP A 47 15.38 -41.16 9.54
N ASP A 48 16.66 -40.89 9.25
CA ASP A 48 17.73 -41.89 9.08
C ASP A 48 19.04 -41.22 8.58
N MET A 49 19.81 -40.55 9.45
CA MET A 49 21.28 -40.58 9.43
C MET A 49 21.94 -39.70 10.52
N PRO A 50 22.94 -40.21 11.27
CA PRO A 50 23.70 -39.40 12.21
C PRO A 50 24.98 -38.80 11.58
N HIS A 51 25.31 -37.59 12.04
CA HIS A 51 26.58 -36.86 11.98
C HIS A 51 26.95 -36.08 10.71
N SER A 52 26.69 -34.78 10.74
CA SER A 52 27.72 -33.74 10.52
C SER A 52 27.20 -32.39 11.00
N HIS A 53 28.13 -31.54 11.44
CA HIS A 53 27.98 -30.22 12.04
C HIS A 53 26.93 -29.29 11.37
N ASN A 54 25.65 -29.38 11.78
CA ASN A 54 24.67 -28.31 11.53
C ASN A 54 24.68 -27.36 12.71
N GLN A 55 25.74 -26.55 12.85
CA GLN A 55 25.51 -25.21 13.38
C GLN A 55 24.52 -24.57 12.39
N THR A 56 23.22 -24.62 12.70
CA THR A 56 22.27 -23.72 12.03
C THR A 56 22.90 -22.34 12.09
N ASP A 57 23.28 -21.79 10.95
CA ASP A 57 24.03 -20.55 10.85
C ASP A 57 23.18 -19.40 11.42
N LEU A 58 23.32 -19.20 12.73
CA LEU A 58 22.56 -18.21 13.49
C LEU A 58 22.94 -16.80 13.04
N SER A 59 24.19 -16.62 12.58
CA SER A 59 24.67 -15.38 11.98
C SER A 59 23.95 -15.07 10.67
N ALA A 60 23.82 -16.03 9.76
CA ALA A 60 23.10 -15.81 8.50
C ALA A 60 21.61 -15.54 8.72
N TYR A 61 20.97 -16.25 9.65
CA TYR A 61 19.59 -15.96 10.07
C TYR A 61 19.44 -14.54 10.61
N ALA A 62 20.31 -14.14 11.54
CA ALA A 62 20.25 -12.83 12.17
C ALA A 62 20.47 -11.70 11.14
N ALA A 63 21.47 -11.84 10.26
CA ALA A 63 21.73 -10.87 9.20
C ALA A 63 20.51 -10.71 8.27
N HIS A 64 19.90 -11.81 7.83
CA HIS A 64 18.73 -11.74 6.96
C HIS A 64 17.50 -11.11 7.64
N LEU A 65 17.29 -11.41 8.93
CA LEU A 65 16.23 -10.78 9.71
C LEU A 65 16.47 -9.26 9.87
N ASP A 66 17.71 -8.86 10.15
CA ASP A 66 18.09 -7.45 10.29
C ASP A 66 17.88 -6.68 8.99
N ASP A 67 18.24 -7.26 7.84
CA ASP A 67 17.99 -6.69 6.52
C ASP A 67 16.49 -6.46 6.27
N LEU A 68 15.64 -7.46 6.55
CA LEU A 68 14.19 -7.34 6.39
C LEU A 68 13.57 -6.30 7.33
N LEU A 69 14.08 -6.18 8.56
CA LEU A 69 13.63 -5.18 9.52
C LEU A 69 14.01 -3.77 9.08
N TRP A 70 15.22 -3.60 8.55
CA TRP A 70 15.67 -2.35 7.95
C TRP A 70 14.80 -1.95 6.76
N ASP A 71 14.55 -2.87 5.84
CA ASP A 71 13.66 -2.65 4.71
C ASP A 71 12.24 -2.27 5.15
N LEU A 72 11.70 -2.95 6.18
CA LEU A 72 10.40 -2.61 6.74
C LEU A 72 10.39 -1.18 7.30
N GLN A 73 11.44 -0.77 8.01
CA GLN A 73 11.56 0.58 8.55
C GLN A 73 11.55 1.64 7.43
N CYS A 74 12.38 1.47 6.41
CA CYS A 74 12.40 2.36 5.25
C CYS A 74 11.03 2.41 4.56
N LYS A 75 10.34 1.27 4.38
CA LYS A 75 9.00 1.23 3.77
C LYS A 75 7.94 1.90 4.62
N LEU A 76 8.01 1.82 5.95
CA LEU A 76 7.09 2.53 6.84
C LEU A 76 7.23 4.05 6.69
N GLU A 77 8.45 4.55 6.57
CA GLU A 77 8.74 5.97 6.35
C GLU A 77 8.23 6.44 4.99
N ASP A 78 8.56 5.73 3.91
CA ASP A 78 8.05 6.00 2.55
C ASP A 78 6.53 6.03 2.52
N LYS A 79 5.89 4.99 3.08
CA LYS A 79 4.42 4.89 3.18
C LYS A 79 3.82 6.07 3.92
N ALA A 80 4.42 6.45 5.05
CA ALA A 80 3.95 7.57 5.86
C ALA A 80 4.07 8.89 5.10
N SER A 81 5.16 9.07 4.34
CA SER A 81 5.38 10.23 3.48
C SER A 81 4.31 10.34 2.38
N ILE A 82 4.13 9.28 1.60
CA ILE A 82 3.12 9.21 0.52
C ILE A 82 1.71 9.46 1.07
N ARG A 83 1.37 8.85 2.21
CA ARG A 83 0.06 9.04 2.84
C ARG A 83 -0.16 10.50 3.26
N ARG A 84 0.85 11.13 3.87
CA ARG A 84 0.79 12.55 4.29
C ARG A 84 0.59 13.46 3.08
N GLU A 85 1.33 13.21 2.01
CA GLU A 85 1.25 14.00 0.77
C GLU A 85 -0.13 13.90 0.12
N ILE A 86 -0.64 12.68 -0.08
CA ILE A 86 -1.97 12.46 -0.67
C ILE A 86 -3.05 13.09 0.21
N ASN A 87 -3.01 12.89 1.52
CA ASN A 87 -3.99 13.48 2.44
C ASN A 87 -3.97 15.01 2.38
N SER A 88 -2.78 15.63 2.29
CA SER A 88 -2.65 17.08 2.16
C SER A 88 -3.32 17.58 0.87
N LYS A 89 -3.00 16.94 -0.28
CA LYS A 89 -3.59 17.27 -1.59
C LYS A 89 -5.11 17.06 -1.65
N ILE A 90 -5.63 16.00 -1.02
CA ILE A 90 -7.07 15.78 -0.88
C ILE A 90 -7.67 16.90 -0.02
N SER A 91 -7.07 17.20 1.13
CA SER A 91 -7.62 18.17 2.09
C SER A 91 -7.68 19.58 1.51
N SER A 92 -6.78 19.95 0.59
CA SER A 92 -6.78 21.25 -0.09
C SER A 92 -7.86 21.43 -1.16
N MET A 93 -8.60 20.38 -1.53
CA MET A 93 -9.69 20.50 -2.51
C MET A 93 -10.85 21.35 -1.96
N GLY A 94 -11.69 21.92 -2.83
CA GLY A 94 -12.83 22.75 -2.39
C GLY A 94 -14.09 21.96 -2.04
N CYS A 95 -14.32 20.80 -2.67
CA CYS A 95 -15.57 20.06 -2.53
C CYS A 95 -15.44 18.88 -1.56
N GLU A 96 -16.17 18.91 -0.43
CA GLU A 96 -16.15 17.85 0.58
C GLU A 96 -16.59 16.47 0.06
N ALA A 97 -17.56 16.43 -0.85
CA ALA A 97 -17.97 15.18 -1.47
C ALA A 97 -16.85 14.56 -2.32
N GLU A 98 -16.10 15.38 -3.05
CA GLU A 98 -14.94 14.93 -3.83
C GLU A 98 -13.81 14.42 -2.92
N LYS A 99 -13.51 15.16 -1.84
CA LYS A 99 -12.53 14.74 -0.83
C LYS A 99 -12.87 13.38 -0.25
N SER A 100 -14.11 13.22 0.20
CA SER A 100 -14.58 12.02 0.87
C SER A 100 -14.47 10.81 -0.05
N VAL A 101 -14.90 10.94 -1.31
CA VAL A 101 -14.77 9.88 -2.32
C VAL A 101 -13.31 9.47 -2.55
N LEU A 102 -12.39 10.42 -2.70
CA LEU A 102 -10.97 10.09 -2.88
C LEU A 102 -10.37 9.46 -1.63
N TRP A 103 -10.67 9.99 -0.46
CA TRP A 103 -10.15 9.48 0.81
C TRP A 103 -10.64 8.06 1.08
N TRP A 104 -11.94 7.79 0.95
CA TRP A 104 -12.46 6.43 1.14
C TRP A 104 -11.90 5.46 0.10
N ARG A 105 -11.79 5.89 -1.16
CA ARG A 105 -11.34 5.00 -2.23
C ARG A 105 -9.86 4.65 -2.12
N TYR A 106 -9.01 5.64 -1.86
CA TYR A 106 -7.56 5.47 -1.97
C TYR A 106 -6.87 5.33 -0.62
N ILE A 107 -7.35 6.01 0.43
CA ILE A 107 -6.78 5.91 1.79
C ILE A 107 -7.40 4.77 2.58
N LYS A 108 -8.73 4.62 2.56
CA LYS A 108 -9.41 3.51 3.26
C LYS A 108 -9.51 2.23 2.44
N GLY A 109 -9.39 2.31 1.11
CA GLY A 109 -9.45 1.14 0.24
C GLY A 109 -10.85 0.56 0.03
N LEU A 110 -11.90 1.34 0.28
CA LEU A 110 -13.28 0.88 0.16
C LEU A 110 -13.68 0.62 -1.31
N LYS A 111 -14.58 -0.35 -1.49
CA LYS A 111 -15.26 -0.64 -2.76
C LYS A 111 -16.31 0.44 -3.04
N TRP A 112 -16.64 0.64 -4.30
CA TRP A 112 -17.61 1.68 -4.70
C TRP A 112 -18.98 1.53 -4.02
N GLY A 113 -19.47 0.30 -3.86
CA GLY A 113 -20.71 0.03 -3.13
C GLY A 113 -20.65 0.39 -1.65
N GLU A 114 -19.49 0.27 -1.00
CA GLU A 114 -19.31 0.68 0.40
C GLU A 114 -19.30 2.20 0.49
N ILE A 115 -18.57 2.88 -0.39
CA ILE A 115 -18.56 4.36 -0.47
C ILE A 115 -19.96 4.91 -0.73
N ALA A 116 -20.72 4.26 -1.63
CA ALA A 116 -22.09 4.63 -1.93
C ALA A 116 -22.99 4.55 -0.69
N LYS A 117 -22.82 3.52 0.16
CA LYS A 117 -23.53 3.39 1.43
C LYS A 117 -23.14 4.50 2.41
N GLU A 118 -21.83 4.74 2.61
CA GLU A 118 -21.32 5.81 3.50
C GLU A 118 -21.82 7.20 3.09
N MET A 119 -21.96 7.46 1.79
CA MET A 119 -22.46 8.73 1.26
C MET A 119 -23.98 8.81 1.14
N HIS A 120 -24.71 7.73 1.42
CA HIS A 120 -26.14 7.59 1.11
C HIS A 120 -26.49 7.89 -0.36
N TYR A 121 -25.57 7.56 -1.28
CA TYR A 121 -25.69 7.81 -2.71
C TYR A 121 -25.82 6.50 -3.50
N ARG A 122 -26.26 6.63 -4.76
CA ARG A 122 -26.15 5.54 -5.72
C ARG A 122 -24.70 5.43 -6.20
N GLU A 123 -24.25 4.21 -6.48
CA GLU A 123 -22.89 3.96 -6.98
C GLU A 123 -22.56 4.77 -8.24
N LYS A 124 -23.51 4.90 -9.17
CA LYS A 124 -23.37 5.76 -10.36
C LYS A 124 -23.09 7.23 -10.02
N SER A 125 -23.66 7.75 -8.93
CA SER A 125 -23.42 9.12 -8.47
C SER A 125 -22.01 9.25 -7.87
N VAL A 126 -21.58 8.25 -7.09
CA VAL A 126 -20.21 8.20 -6.54
C VAL A 126 -19.18 8.19 -7.66
N LEU A 127 -19.37 7.38 -8.71
CA LEU A 127 -18.47 7.35 -9.86
C LEU A 127 -18.40 8.69 -10.62
N LYS A 128 -19.53 9.40 -10.72
CA LYS A 128 -19.55 10.75 -11.30
C LYS A 128 -18.78 11.75 -10.45
N ILE A 129 -18.96 11.70 -9.12
CA ILE A 129 -18.21 12.55 -8.18
C ILE A 129 -16.72 12.22 -8.26
N HIS A 130 -16.36 10.93 -8.31
CA HIS A 130 -14.97 10.49 -8.48
C HIS A 130 -14.34 11.06 -9.76
N GLY A 131 -15.06 11.01 -10.89
CA GLY A 131 -14.57 11.58 -12.14
C GLY A 131 -14.29 13.08 -12.05
N LYS A 132 -15.17 13.84 -11.38
CA LYS A 132 -14.96 15.28 -11.12
C LYS A 132 -13.81 15.53 -10.14
N ALA A 133 -13.75 14.73 -9.07
CA ALA A 133 -12.68 14.79 -8.08
C ALA A 133 -11.31 14.62 -8.71
N LEU A 134 -11.15 13.68 -9.66
CA LEU A 134 -9.89 13.50 -10.39
C LEU A 134 -9.55 14.70 -11.27
N ILE A 135 -10.52 15.33 -11.92
CA ILE A 135 -10.28 16.55 -12.70
C ILE A 135 -9.76 17.67 -11.79
N ASN A 136 -10.40 17.85 -10.64
CA ASN A 136 -10.10 18.90 -9.67
C ASN A 136 -8.90 18.59 -8.75
N PHE A 137 -8.38 17.36 -8.77
CA PHE A 137 -7.29 16.96 -7.87
C PHE A 137 -5.98 17.71 -8.19
N PRO A 138 -5.35 18.36 -7.20
CA PRO A 138 -4.16 19.20 -7.41
C PRO A 138 -2.89 18.35 -7.50
N LEU A 139 -2.64 17.77 -8.68
CA LEU A 139 -1.40 17.05 -9.00
C LEU A 139 -0.64 17.79 -10.10
N ASN A 140 0.55 18.31 -9.78
CA ASN A 140 1.37 19.00 -10.76
C ASN A 140 2.03 18.01 -11.73
N LYS A 141 2.45 18.49 -12.91
CA LYS A 141 3.12 17.63 -13.90
C LYS A 141 4.52 17.16 -13.46
N VAL A 142 5.12 17.82 -12.48
CA VAL A 142 6.50 17.60 -12.03
C VAL A 142 6.60 16.60 -10.86
N ASP A 143 5.49 16.29 -10.20
CA ASP A 143 5.44 15.47 -8.97
C ASP A 143 5.65 13.97 -9.20
N THR A 144 5.87 13.55 -10.44
CA THR A 144 6.21 12.18 -10.83
C THR A 144 7.63 12.16 -11.39
N LYS A 145 8.62 12.12 -10.50
CA LYS A 145 9.99 11.76 -10.83
C LYS A 145 10.32 10.43 -10.19
#